data_AF-A0A4U9D1Q1-F1
#
_entry.id   AF-A0A4U9D1Q1-F1
#
_cell.length_a   1.000
_cell.length_b   1.000
_cell.length_c   1.000
_cell.angle_alpha   90.00
_cell.angle_beta   90.00
_cell.angle_gamma   90.00
#
_symmetry.space_group_name_H-M   'P 1'
#
loop_
_entity.id
_entity.type
_entity.pdbx_description
1 polymer ?
#
loop_
_entity_poly.entity_id
_entity_poly.type
_entity_poly.pdbx_seq_one_letter_code
_entity_poly.pdbx_strand_id
1 'polypeptide(L)' 'MRYAHPGTPGALVTLKSAYGNYIDGKFVEPLAANSL' A
#
# COMPACT_ATOMS: atom_id res chain seq x y z
N MET A 1 -5.17 19.02 17.12
CA MET A 1 -4.88 19.04 15.67
C MET A 1 -5.91 18.17 14.97
N ARG A 2 -6.48 18.63 13.84
CA ARG A 2 -7.41 17.85 13.02
C ARG A 2 -6.73 17.56 11.69
N TYR A 3 -6.55 16.29 11.37
CA TYR A 3 -6.01 15.87 10.07
C TYR A 3 -7.16 15.35 9.21
N ALA A 4 -7.17 15.72 7.94
CA ALA A 4 -8.06 15.10 6.97
C ALA A 4 -7.65 13.62 6.81
N HIS A 5 -8.63 12.72 6.85
CA HIS A 5 -8.37 11.30 6.64
C HIS A 5 -7.86 11.09 5.20
N PRO A 6 -6.81 10.28 4.97
CA PRO A 6 -6.32 10.00 3.62
C PRO A 6 -7.46 9.64 2.65
N GLY A 7 -7.45 10.23 1.45
CA GLY A 7 -8.51 10.04 0.46
C GLY A 7 -9.80 10.88 0.69
N THR A 8 -9.85 11.75 1.71
CA THR A 8 -10.97 12.71 1.91
C THR A 8 -10.61 14.13 1.44
N PRO A 9 -11.60 15.03 1.20
CA PRO A 9 -11.31 16.43 0.89
C PRO A 9 -10.38 17.09 1.91
N GLY A 10 -9.29 17.69 1.43
CA GLY A 10 -8.25 18.30 2.26
C GLY A 10 -7.13 17.34 2.69
N ALA A 11 -7.17 16.07 2.28
CA ALA A 11 -6.07 15.14 2.50
C ALA A 11 -4.91 15.39 1.53
N LEU A 12 -3.67 15.31 2.05
CA LEU A 12 -2.45 15.46 1.25
C LEU A 12 -1.98 14.14 0.63
N VAL A 13 -2.48 13.00 1.14
CA VAL A 13 -2.07 11.66 0.73
C VAL A 13 -3.28 10.77 0.52
N THR A 14 -3.10 9.78 -0.35
CA THR A 14 -4.05 8.70 -0.60
C THR A 14 -3.29 7.38 -0.47
N LEU A 15 -3.90 6.41 0.22
CA LEU A 15 -3.31 5.08 0.42
C LEU A 15 -3.97 4.10 -0.55
N LYS A 16 -3.19 3.13 -1.04
CA LYS A 16 -3.75 1.95 -1.71
C LYS A 16 -4.39 1.02 -0.69
N SER A 17 -5.37 0.22 -1.12
CA SER A 17 -6.01 -0.81 -0.30
C SER A 17 -5.03 -1.90 0.17
N ALA A 18 -3.99 -2.18 -0.61
CA ALA A 18 -2.92 -3.10 -0.26
C ALA A 18 -1.61 -2.71 -0.96
N TYR A 19 -0.49 -3.10 -0.37
CA TYR A 19 0.85 -2.99 -0.93
C TYR A 19 1.47 -4.39 -1.02
N GLY A 20 2.30 -4.61 -2.04
CA GLY A 20 3.12 -5.84 -2.12
C GLY A 20 4.16 -5.90 -1.01
N ASN A 21 4.87 -7.02 -0.92
CA ASN A 21 5.98 -7.14 0.02
C ASN A 21 7.10 -6.17 -0.37
N TYR A 22 7.70 -5.49 0.61
CA TYR A 22 8.84 -4.62 0.36
C TYR A 22 10.13 -5.34 0.71
N ILE A 23 10.87 -5.78 -0.31
CA ILE A 23 12.08 -6.58 -0.18
C ILE A 23 13.19 -5.90 -0.99
N ASP A 24 14.36 -5.73 -0.36
CA ASP A 24 15.54 -5.11 -0.97
C ASP A 24 15.26 -3.75 -1.66
N GLY A 25 14.50 -2.89 -0.98
CA GLY A 25 14.18 -1.56 -1.48
C GLY A 25 13.09 -1.50 -2.56
N LYS A 26 12.44 -2.62 -2.89
CA LYS A 26 11.45 -2.70 -3.98
C LYS A 26 10.15 -3.38 -3.53
N PHE A 27 9.03 -2.95 -4.10
CA PHE A 27 7.77 -3.68 -3.98
C PHE A 27 7.79 -4.87 -4.94
N VAL A 28 7.55 -6.06 -4.40
CA VAL A 28 7.58 -7.32 -5.13
C VAL A 28 6.19 -7.96 -5.08
N GLU A 29 5.75 -8.52 -6.20
CA GLU A 29 4.52 -9.30 -6.23
C GLU A 29 4.65 -10.56 -5.35
N PRO A 30 3.56 -11.05 -4.75
CA PRO A 30 3.58 -12.28 -3.97
C PRO A 30 4.08 -13.44 -4.85
N LEU A 31 4.98 -14.26 -4.31
CA LEU A 31 5.31 -15.53 -4.95
C LEU A 31 4.04 -16.39 -4.94
N ALA A 32 3.55 -16.76 -6.12
CA ALA A 32 2.49 -17.76 -6.22
C ALA A 32 2.97 -19.01 -5.48
N ALA A 33 2.17 -19.48 -4.51
CA ALA A 33 2.39 -20.80 -3.95
C ALA A 33 2.36 -21.77 -5.14
N ASN A 34 3.49 -22.40 -5.42
CA ASN A 34 3.60 -23.35 -6.52
C ASN A 34 2.46 -24.36 -6.37
N SER A 35 1.56 -24.40 -7.35
CA SER A 35 0.42 -25.32 -7.33
C SER A 35 1.00 -26.73 -7.29
N LEU A 36 0.85 -27.38 -6.13
CA LEU A 36 1.02 -28.83 -6.01
C LEU A 36 -0.11 -29.54 -6.76
#